data_AF-A0AAU2U6Q4-F1
#
_entry.id   AF-A0AAU2U6Q4-F1
#
_cell.length_a   1.000
_cell.length_b   1.000
_cell.length_c   1.000
_cell.angle_alpha   90.00
_cell.angle_beta   90.00
_cell.angle_gamma   90.00
#
_symmetry.space_group_name_H-M   'P 1'
#
loop_
_entity.id
_entity.type
_entity.pdbx_description
1 polymer ?
#
loop_
_entity_poly.entity_id
_entity_poly.type
_entity_poly.pdbx_seq_one_letter_code
_entity_poly.pdbx_strand_id
1 'polypeptide(L)'
;MPDMLDIFWAVIAEQLQDLRTAKAADDVLRTLATDHGPGRGFFAGSGGDETVSDALHTAGWELVWTESSLYYTMRAPDGSMITYIEGDIYRGDRHGNNPAQTGQPAS
;
A
#
# COMPACT_ATOMS: atom_id res chain seq x y z
N MET A 1 -6.14 30.86 -0.82
CA MET A 1 -6.58 29.51 -1.22
C MET A 1 -5.35 28.64 -1.14
N PRO A 2 -5.36 27.53 -0.40
CA PRO A 2 -4.26 26.57 -0.47
C PRO A 2 -4.13 26.07 -1.91
N ASP A 3 -2.91 25.83 -2.37
CA ASP A 3 -2.68 25.21 -3.67
C ASP A 3 -3.25 23.77 -3.65
N MET A 4 -3.79 23.30 -4.78
CA MET A 4 -4.31 21.94 -4.91
C MET A 4 -3.19 20.91 -4.66
N LEU A 5 -1.96 21.25 -5.06
CA LEU A 5 -0.79 20.42 -4.81
C LEU A 5 -0.46 20.33 -3.32
N ASP A 6 -0.59 21.43 -2.57
CA ASP A 6 -0.38 21.43 -1.11
C ASP A 6 -1.40 20.54 -0.39
N ILE A 7 -2.67 20.62 -0.81
CA ILE A 7 -3.74 19.78 -0.25
C ILE A 7 -3.47 18.31 -0.54
N PHE A 8 -3.05 17.98 -1.77
CA PHE A 8 -2.70 16.62 -2.15
C PHE A 8 -1.58 16.06 -1.26
N TRP A 9 -0.48 16.79 -1.10
CA TRP A 9 0.63 16.32 -0.26
C TRP A 9 0.29 16.27 1.22
N ALA A 10 -0.60 17.14 1.71
CA ALA A 10 -1.11 17.06 3.08
C ALA A 10 -1.90 15.75 3.31
N VAL A 11 -2.74 15.34 2.36
CA VAL A 11 -3.48 14.06 2.44
C VAL A 11 -2.52 12.87 2.42
N ILE A 12 -1.50 12.88 1.56
CA ILE A 12 -0.47 11.82 1.54
C ILE A 12 0.26 11.73 2.88
N ALA A 13 0.63 12.87 3.47
CA ALA A 13 1.31 12.91 4.77
C ALA A 13 0.42 12.35 5.89
N GLU A 14 -0.88 12.67 5.89
CA GLU A 14 -1.85 12.14 6.85
C GLU A 14 -2.01 10.62 6.72
N GLN A 15 -2.13 10.11 5.49
CA GLN A 15 -2.19 8.68 5.22
C GLN A 15 -0.93 7.96 5.74
N LEU A 16 0.26 8.48 5.45
CA LEU A 16 1.52 7.90 5.95
C LEU A 16 1.59 7.92 7.48
N GLN A 17 1.13 9.00 8.11
CA GLN A 17 1.08 9.08 9.57
C GLN A 17 0.18 8.01 10.18
N ASP A 18 -0.99 7.75 9.60
CA ASP A 18 -1.89 6.70 10.04
C ASP A 18 -1.26 5.30 9.86
N LEU A 19 -0.63 5.06 8.71
CA LEU A 19 0.03 3.78 8.41
C LEU A 19 1.13 3.42 9.39
N ARG A 20 1.83 4.41 9.99
CA ARG A 20 2.85 4.17 11.04
C ARG A 20 2.28 3.52 12.30
N THR A 21 0.97 3.47 12.44
CA THR A 21 0.29 2.84 13.59
C THR A 21 -0.57 1.63 13.20
N ALA A 22 -0.76 1.35 11.91
CA ALA A 22 -1.56 0.24 11.42
C ALA A 22 -0.97 -1.11 11.88
N LYS A 23 -1.76 -1.99 12.49
CA LYS A 23 -1.30 -3.31 12.98
C LYS A 23 -1.95 -4.50 12.29
N ALA A 24 -2.87 -4.22 11.36
CA ALA A 24 -3.60 -5.20 10.57
C ALA A 24 -3.81 -4.72 9.12
N ALA A 25 -4.01 -5.64 8.18
CA ALA A 25 -4.36 -5.34 6.79
C ALA A 25 -5.66 -4.52 6.66
N ASP A 26 -6.63 -4.70 7.57
CA ASP A 26 -7.85 -3.89 7.62
C ASP A 26 -7.57 -2.42 7.91
N ASP A 27 -6.59 -2.10 8.77
CA ASP A 27 -6.22 -0.72 9.06
C ASP A 27 -5.65 -0.04 7.82
N VAL A 28 -4.70 -0.71 7.14
CA VAL A 28 -4.08 -0.21 5.91
C VAL A 28 -5.12 0.07 4.84
N LEU A 29 -6.00 -0.91 4.59
CA LEU A 29 -7.00 -0.80 3.55
C LEU A 29 -8.09 0.23 3.89
N ARG A 30 -8.38 0.46 5.18
CA ARG A 30 -9.28 1.54 5.61
C ARG A 30 -8.65 2.93 5.41
N THR A 31 -7.36 3.09 5.74
CA THR A 31 -6.62 4.35 5.54
C THR A 31 -6.46 4.69 4.07
N LEU A 32 -6.19 3.69 3.24
CA LEU A 32 -5.97 3.84 1.79
C LEU A 32 -7.21 3.53 0.95
N ALA A 33 -8.36 3.36 1.60
CA ALA A 33 -9.61 3.08 0.93
C ALA A 33 -9.91 4.21 -0.04
N THR A 34 -10.01 3.85 -1.30
CA THR A 34 -10.63 4.66 -2.35
C THR A 34 -11.86 3.88 -2.83
N ASP A 35 -12.78 4.51 -3.57
CA ASP A 35 -14.07 3.92 -4.01
C ASP A 35 -13.95 2.64 -4.89
N HIS A 36 -12.79 2.00 -4.96
CA HIS A 36 -12.44 0.83 -5.78
C HIS A 36 -12.90 -0.52 -5.21
N GLY A 37 -13.75 -0.55 -4.18
CA GLY A 37 -14.39 -1.77 -3.64
C GLY A 37 -13.68 -2.41 -2.42
N PRO A 38 -14.30 -3.43 -1.79
CA PRO A 38 -13.80 -4.01 -0.55
C PRO A 38 -12.47 -4.76 -0.74
N GLY A 39 -11.53 -4.55 0.18
CA GLY A 39 -10.26 -5.31 0.20
C GLY A 39 -9.15 -4.76 -0.70
N ARG A 40 -9.37 -3.58 -1.31
CA ARG A 40 -8.40 -2.85 -2.14
C ARG A 40 -8.23 -1.43 -1.61
N GLY A 41 -6.99 -0.96 -1.60
CA GLY A 41 -6.63 0.44 -1.36
C GLY A 41 -5.76 0.96 -2.49
N PHE A 42 -5.61 2.29 -2.57
CA PHE A 42 -4.71 2.93 -3.52
C PHE A 42 -3.91 4.02 -2.81
N PHE A 43 -2.61 4.07 -3.07
CA PHE A 43 -1.71 5.11 -2.58
C PHE A 43 -1.19 5.93 -3.76
N ALA A 44 -1.69 7.16 -3.86
CA ALA A 44 -1.35 8.08 -4.95
C ALA A 44 0.03 8.76 -4.76
N GLY A 45 0.63 8.65 -3.58
CA GLY A 45 1.82 9.41 -3.16
C GLY A 45 3.15 8.89 -3.70
N SER A 46 3.17 8.24 -4.88
CA SER A 46 4.44 7.82 -5.48
C SER A 46 5.26 9.06 -5.87
N GLY A 47 6.41 9.26 -5.23
CA GLY A 47 7.33 10.39 -5.48
C GLY A 47 7.62 11.31 -4.29
N GLY A 48 7.04 11.05 -3.11
CA GLY A 48 7.45 11.70 -1.85
C GLY A 48 8.69 11.07 -1.21
N ASP A 49 9.13 11.65 -0.09
CA ASP A 49 10.33 11.20 0.66
C ASP A 49 10.13 9.89 1.44
N GLU A 50 8.87 9.50 1.70
CA GLU A 50 8.51 8.31 2.47
C GLU A 50 7.54 7.44 1.67
N THR A 51 7.76 6.13 1.72
CA THR A 51 6.94 5.12 1.05
C THR A 51 5.96 4.44 2.03
N VAL A 52 4.96 3.74 1.49
CA VAL A 52 4.08 2.86 2.28
C VAL A 52 4.89 1.83 3.06
N SER A 53 5.93 1.23 2.47
CA SER A 53 6.79 0.28 3.17
C SER A 53 7.53 0.89 4.36
N ASP A 54 8.02 2.13 4.24
CA ASP A 54 8.73 2.82 5.34
C ASP A 54 7.79 3.08 6.54
N ALA A 55 6.58 3.57 6.26
CA ALA A 55 5.56 3.79 7.28
C ALA A 55 5.16 2.48 7.97
N LEU A 56 4.93 1.41 7.20
CA LEU A 56 4.56 0.10 7.74
C LEU A 56 5.69 -0.57 8.53
N HIS A 57 6.95 -0.39 8.13
CA HIS A 57 8.09 -0.83 8.93
C HIS A 57 8.13 -0.14 10.29
N THR A 58 7.84 1.17 10.35
CA THR A 58 7.67 1.90 11.61
C THR A 58 6.55 1.30 12.46
N ALA A 59 5.49 0.81 11.82
CA ALA A 59 4.40 0.09 12.47
C ALA A 59 4.74 -1.37 12.85
N GLY A 60 5.97 -1.83 12.63
CA GLY A 60 6.41 -3.19 12.97
C GLY A 60 6.01 -4.26 11.97
N TRP A 61 5.63 -3.88 10.74
CA TRP A 61 5.43 -4.83 9.66
C TRP A 61 6.77 -5.32 9.11
N GLU A 62 6.74 -6.52 8.57
CA GLU A 62 7.90 -7.18 7.99
C GLU A 62 7.71 -7.35 6.48
N LEU A 63 8.75 -7.08 5.71
CA LEU A 63 8.81 -7.40 4.28
C LEU A 63 9.05 -8.91 4.14
N VAL A 64 8.09 -9.65 3.60
CA VAL A 64 8.16 -11.12 3.48
C VAL A 64 8.47 -11.58 2.06
N TRP A 65 8.19 -10.74 1.06
CA TRP A 65 8.55 -10.97 -0.33
C TRP A 65 8.68 -9.64 -1.08
N THR A 66 9.59 -9.55 -2.05
CA THR A 66 9.76 -8.38 -2.91
C THR A 66 10.33 -8.79 -4.26
N GLU A 67 9.77 -8.21 -5.33
CA GLU A 67 10.36 -8.23 -6.67
C GLU A 67 10.95 -6.86 -7.03
N SER A 68 10.30 -5.78 -6.58
CA SER A 68 10.78 -4.40 -6.72
C SER A 68 10.21 -3.50 -5.62
N SER A 69 10.62 -2.24 -5.61
CA SER A 69 10.00 -1.20 -4.76
C SER A 69 8.55 -0.90 -5.12
N LEU A 70 8.06 -1.39 -6.27
CA LEU A 70 6.68 -1.24 -6.72
C LEU A 70 5.89 -2.55 -6.67
N TYR A 71 6.51 -3.67 -6.29
CA TYR A 71 5.82 -4.96 -6.15
C TYR A 71 6.39 -5.78 -4.99
N TYR A 72 5.66 -5.83 -3.88
CA TYR A 72 6.11 -6.48 -2.65
C TYR A 72 4.96 -6.91 -1.73
N THR A 73 5.21 -7.87 -0.85
CA THR A 73 4.29 -8.35 0.18
C THR A 73 4.85 -8.05 1.57
N MET A 74 4.01 -7.47 2.44
CA MET A 74 4.34 -7.24 3.85
C MET A 74 3.38 -8.00 4.77
N ARG A 75 3.91 -8.43 5.92
CA ARG A 75 3.16 -9.09 7.00
C ARG A 75 3.08 -8.18 8.22
N ALA A 76 1.88 -8.05 8.76
CA ALA A 76 1.57 -7.28 9.94
C ALA A 76 1.91 -8.02 11.24
N PRO A 77 1.98 -7.31 12.39
CA PRO A 77 2.15 -7.95 13.70
C PRO A 77 1.05 -8.95 14.07
N ASP A 78 -0.18 -8.77 13.59
CA ASP A 78 -1.28 -9.72 13.79
C ASP A 78 -1.23 -10.95 12.85
N GLY A 79 -0.25 -10.98 11.94
CA GLY A 79 -0.05 -12.03 10.94
C GLY A 79 -0.79 -11.83 9.63
N SER A 80 -1.68 -10.84 9.53
CA SER A 80 -2.33 -10.48 8.26
C SER A 80 -1.31 -9.93 7.25
N MET A 81 -1.65 -9.97 5.96
CA MET A 81 -0.73 -9.58 4.89
C MET A 81 -1.39 -8.59 3.93
N ILE A 82 -0.55 -7.78 3.30
CA ILE A 82 -0.89 -6.96 2.14
C ILE A 82 0.13 -7.16 1.04
N THR A 83 -0.30 -7.01 -0.20
CA THR A 83 0.59 -6.91 -1.36
C THR A 83 0.41 -5.55 -2.03
N TYR A 84 1.51 -4.82 -2.18
CA TYR A 84 1.59 -3.56 -2.91
C TYR A 84 1.97 -3.82 -4.36
N ILE A 85 1.27 -3.22 -5.32
CA ILE A 85 1.49 -3.36 -6.77
C ILE A 85 1.25 -1.99 -7.42
N GLU A 86 2.31 -1.28 -7.79
CA GLU A 86 2.26 -0.02 -8.55
C GLU A 86 1.28 1.04 -7.97
N GLY A 87 1.18 1.11 -6.65
CA GLY A 87 0.25 2.03 -5.95
C GLY A 87 -1.05 1.39 -5.50
N ASP A 88 -1.45 0.25 -6.06
CA ASP A 88 -2.55 -0.57 -5.53
C ASP A 88 -2.11 -1.41 -4.33
N ILE A 89 -2.99 -1.57 -3.37
CA ILE A 89 -2.78 -2.41 -2.18
C ILE A 89 -3.91 -3.42 -2.10
N TYR A 90 -3.54 -4.70 -2.03
CA TYR A 90 -4.46 -5.82 -1.91
C TYR A 90 -4.29 -6.53 -0.59
N ARG A 91 -5.40 -7.03 -0.04
CA ARG A 91 -5.33 -7.99 1.05
C ARG A 91 -4.67 -9.31 0.60
N GLY A 92 -3.84 -9.84 1.51
CA GLY A 92 -3.20 -11.12 1.40
C GLY A 92 -1.91 -11.08 0.59
N ASP A 93 -1.31 -12.26 0.44
CA ASP A 93 -0.16 -12.47 -0.43
C ASP A 93 -0.62 -12.71 -1.87
N ARG A 94 -0.18 -11.87 -2.81
CA ARG A 94 -0.49 -11.95 -4.23
C ARG A 94 0.77 -12.19 -5.09
N HIS A 95 1.89 -12.60 -4.49
CA HIS A 95 3.06 -12.99 -5.30
C HIS A 95 2.65 -14.07 -6.32
N GLY A 96 3.12 -13.96 -7.56
CA GLY A 96 2.81 -14.91 -8.65
C GLY A 96 1.36 -14.91 -9.16
N ASN A 97 0.45 -14.15 -8.52
CA ASN A 97 -0.94 -13.97 -8.94
C ASN A 97 -1.25 -12.47 -9.06
N ASN A 98 -0.32 -11.70 -9.64
CA ASN A 98 -0.49 -10.26 -9.86
C ASN A 98 -1.72 -10.03 -10.77
N PRO A 99 -2.80 -9.40 -10.28
CA PRO A 99 -3.98 -9.13 -11.09
C PRO A 99 -3.70 -8.20 -12.28
N ALA A 100 -2.62 -7.41 -12.25
CA ALA A 100 -2.18 -6.62 -13.40
C ALA A 100 -1.53 -7.48 -14.51
N GLN A 101 -0.96 -8.65 -14.18
CA GLN A 101 -0.29 -9.54 -15.14
C GLN A 101 -1.23 -10.62 -15.73
N THR A 102 -2.41 -10.85 -15.15
CA THR A 102 -3.37 -11.88 -15.63
C THR A 102 -3.99 -11.62 -17.02
N GLY A 103 -3.54 -10.58 -17.74
CA GLY A 103 -4.00 -10.23 -19.09
C GLY A 103 -3.00 -10.45 -20.23
N GLN A 104 -1.79 -10.96 -19.98
CA GLN A 104 -0.77 -11.09 -21.02
C GLN A 104 -0.69 -12.54 -21.55
N PRO A 105 -0.97 -12.81 -22.83
CA PRO A 105 -0.85 -14.16 -23.37
C PRO A 105 0.63 -14.57 -23.33
N ALA A 106 0.88 -15.81 -22.90
CA ALA A 106 2.18 -16.45 -23.03
C ALA A 106 2.63 -16.38 -24.50
N SER A 107 3.87 -15.92 -24.71
CA SER A 107 4.52 -15.88 -26.04
C SER A 107 4.72 -17.26 -26.63
#